data_AF-A0AAW1W7Z8-F1
#
_entry.id   AF-A0AAW1W7Z8-F1
#
_cell.length_a   1.000
_cell.length_b   1.000
_cell.length_c   1.000
_cell.angle_alpha   90.00
_cell.angle_beta   90.00
_cell.angle_gamma   90.00
#
_symmetry.space_group_name_H-M   'P 1'
#
loop_
_entity.id
_entity.type
_entity.pdbx_description
1 polymer ?
#
loop_
_entity_poly.entity_id
_entity_poly.type
_entity_poly.pdbx_seq_one_letter_code
_entity_poly.pdbx_strand_id
1 'polypeptide(L)'
;MRLNAWFVLIVVLALATAIRSKRTWWFSSPTVSSGYAMKLLKADGWIVQKISLLANPNQVRPTRFWGVYTKLKIFNMTNYRKVVYLDADTIVVKSVEDLFKCSKFCANLKHSERLNSGVMVVEPSERVFQDMMGKVTTLESYTGGDQGFLNSYYSDFPNAHVFDPTYHQRC
;
A
#
# COMPACT_ATOMS: atom_id res chain seq x y z
N MET A 1 12.41 4.90 26.01
CA MET A 1 11.49 5.23 24.90
C MET A 1 11.28 3.97 24.06
N ARG A 2 10.18 3.24 24.25
CA ARG A 2 9.85 2.05 23.45
C ARG A 2 9.03 2.48 22.23
N LEU A 3 9.65 2.47 21.05
CA LEU A 3 8.96 2.64 19.77
C LEU A 3 8.15 1.37 19.46
N ASN A 4 6.96 1.26 20.06
CA ASN A 4 6.05 0.13 19.85
C ASN A 4 4.84 0.56 19.01
N ALA A 5 5.10 0.97 17.77
CA ALA A 5 4.09 0.99 16.73
C ALA A 5 4.82 0.68 15.42
N TRP A 6 4.47 -0.42 14.76
CA TRP A 6 4.75 -0.57 13.35
C TRP A 6 3.95 0.53 12.69
N PHE A 7 4.63 1.66 12.46
CA PHE A 7 4.00 2.89 12.07
C PHE A 7 3.35 2.66 10.72
N VAL A 8 2.10 3.14 10.60
CA VAL A 8 1.43 3.30 9.32
C VAL A 8 2.25 4.29 8.52
N LEU A 9 3.14 3.74 7.73
CA LEU A 9 4.23 4.44 7.11
C LEU A 9 4.27 3.88 5.71
N ILE A 10 3.74 4.70 4.81
CA ILE A 10 3.39 4.32 3.47
C ILE A 10 4.40 5.03 2.58
N VAL A 11 5.37 4.27 2.06
CA VAL A 11 6.21 4.74 0.97
C VAL A 11 5.44 4.45 -0.31
N VAL A 12 5.12 5.52 -1.04
CA VAL A 12 4.42 5.41 -2.32
C VAL A 12 5.26 6.04 -3.39
N LEU A 13 5.58 5.27 -4.41
CA LEU A 13 6.01 5.79 -5.69
C LEU A 13 4.78 5.90 -6.57
N ALA A 14 4.39 7.11 -6.95
CA ALA A 14 3.19 7.33 -7.76
C ALA A 14 3.55 7.95 -9.11
N LEU A 15 2.86 7.48 -10.15
CA LEU A 15 2.89 8.06 -11.49
C LEU A 15 1.65 8.95 -11.67
N ALA A 16 1.88 10.26 -11.76
CA ALA A 16 0.80 11.23 -11.93
C ALA A 16 0.08 11.05 -13.27
N THR A 17 -1.23 11.29 -13.28
CA THR A 17 -2.09 11.17 -14.48
C THR A 17 -1.68 12.14 -15.60
N ALA A 18 -1.23 13.35 -15.25
CA ALA A 18 -0.87 14.41 -16.20
C ALA A 18 0.63 14.55 -16.48
N ILE A 19 1.51 13.93 -15.69
CA ILE A 19 2.96 14.11 -15.81
C ILE A 19 3.62 12.73 -15.80
N ARG A 20 4.45 12.40 -16.81
CA ARG A 20 5.32 11.21 -16.81
C ARG A 20 6.44 11.26 -15.75
N SER A 21 6.34 12.15 -14.77
CA SER A 21 7.26 12.28 -13.65
C SER A 21 6.79 11.37 -12.52
N LYS A 22 7.67 10.47 -12.10
CA LYS A 22 7.49 9.69 -10.87
C LYS A 22 7.74 10.61 -9.69
N ARG A 23 6.92 10.48 -8.64
CA ARG A 23 7.09 11.23 -7.39
C ARG A 23 7.10 10.25 -6.24
N THR A 24 8.02 10.49 -5.32
CA THR A 24 8.16 9.73 -4.09
C THR A 24 7.38 10.43 -2.99
N TRP A 25 6.37 9.74 -2.49
CA TRP A 25 5.48 10.22 -1.44
C TRP A 25 5.73 9.47 -0.15
N TRP A 26 5.66 10.23 0.92
CA TRP A 26 5.63 9.71 2.27
C TRP A 26 4.29 10.07 2.91
N PHE A 27 3.50 9.07 3.29
CA PHE A 27 2.31 9.32 4.10
C PHE A 27 2.57 8.99 5.56
N SER A 28 2.27 9.96 6.41
CA SER A 28 2.36 9.82 7.86
C SER A 28 1.05 10.22 8.53
N SER A 29 0.67 9.51 9.59
CA SER A 29 -0.35 10.01 10.51
C SER A 29 0.24 11.13 11.39
N PRO A 30 -0.49 12.24 11.62
CA PRO A 30 -0.06 13.33 12.50
C PRO A 30 0.23 12.88 13.94
N THR A 31 -0.40 11.80 14.40
CA THR A 31 -0.23 11.25 15.76
C THR A 31 1.00 10.35 15.89
N VAL A 32 1.68 10.07 14.78
CA VAL A 32 2.67 9.00 14.65
C VAL A 32 4.07 9.55 14.33
N SER A 33 4.18 10.54 13.44
CA SER A 33 5.48 11.05 12.99
C SER A 33 5.81 12.39 13.64
N SER A 34 7.04 12.52 14.17
CA SER A 34 7.53 13.78 14.73
C SER A 34 7.71 14.83 13.64
N GLY A 35 7.51 16.11 13.99
CA GLY A 35 7.75 17.22 13.06
C GLY A 35 9.19 17.27 12.54
N TYR A 36 10.16 16.74 13.30
CA TYR A 36 11.56 16.61 12.89
C TYR A 36 11.73 15.58 11.76
N ALA A 37 11.15 14.38 11.89
CA ALA A 37 11.22 13.36 10.85
C ALA A 37 10.59 13.87 9.53
N MET A 38 9.46 14.59 9.62
CA MET A 38 8.83 15.18 8.43
C MET A 38 9.69 16.25 7.76
N LYS A 39 10.50 17.00 8.52
CA LYS A 39 11.45 17.98 7.96
C LYS A 39 12.59 17.29 7.21
N LEU A 40 13.17 16.24 7.79
CA LEU A 40 14.24 15.48 7.15
C LEU A 40 13.78 14.86 5.83
N LEU A 41 12.61 14.20 5.82
CA LEU A 41 12.05 13.63 4.60
C LEU A 41 11.85 14.69 3.49
N LYS A 42 11.32 15.87 3.85
CA LYS A 42 11.18 16.96 2.89
C LYS A 42 12.51 17.49 2.38
N ALA A 43 13.53 17.57 3.25
CA ALA A 43 14.89 17.97 2.86
C ALA A 43 15.52 16.97 1.89
N ASP A 44 15.21 15.68 2.05
CA ASP A 44 15.63 14.60 1.14
C ASP A 44 14.77 14.50 -0.13
N GLY A 45 13.91 15.51 -0.40
CA GLY A 45 13.11 15.60 -1.62
C GLY A 45 11.80 14.80 -1.59
N TRP A 46 11.43 14.19 -0.46
CA TRP A 46 10.15 13.47 -0.35
C TRP A 46 8.98 14.43 -0.28
N ILE A 47 7.90 14.09 -0.99
CA ILE A 47 6.65 14.80 -0.81
C ILE A 47 5.89 14.16 0.34
N VAL A 48 5.83 14.89 1.46
CA VAL A 48 5.20 14.40 2.69
C VAL A 48 3.74 14.82 2.75
N GLN A 49 2.84 13.84 2.82
CA GLN A 49 1.41 14.06 3.03
C GLN A 49 0.94 13.49 4.36
N LYS A 50 0.11 14.27 5.06
CA LYS A 50 -0.57 13.80 6.26
C LYS A 50 -1.83 13.07 5.86
N ILE A 51 -2.02 11.85 6.36
CA ILE A 51 -3.21 11.06 6.10
C ILE A 51 -3.90 10.73 7.43
N SER A 52 -5.23 10.76 7.44
CA SER A 52 -6.00 10.27 8.58
C SER A 52 -5.87 8.75 8.67
N LEU A 53 -5.86 8.20 9.89
CA LEU A 53 -5.83 6.76 10.10
C LEU A 53 -7.19 6.15 9.74
N LEU A 54 -7.16 4.95 9.16
CA LEU A 54 -8.33 4.08 9.04
C LEU A 54 -8.30 3.08 10.20
N ALA A 55 -9.36 3.09 11.00
CA ALA A 55 -9.47 2.21 12.16
C ALA A 55 -9.58 0.76 11.72
N ASN A 56 -8.82 -0.12 12.37
CA ASN A 56 -8.94 -1.55 12.22
C ASN A 56 -10.18 -2.05 12.99
N PRO A 57 -11.18 -2.64 12.32
CA PRO A 57 -12.38 -3.13 12.98
C PRO A 57 -12.16 -4.43 13.78
N ASN A 58 -11.01 -5.09 13.60
CA ASN A 58 -10.66 -6.31 14.32
C ASN A 58 -10.21 -5.98 15.76
N GLN A 59 -11.13 -6.09 16.72
CA GLN A 59 -10.92 -5.67 18.12
C GLN A 59 -9.98 -6.58 18.92
N VAL A 60 -9.70 -7.81 18.46
CA VAL A 60 -8.96 -8.85 19.22
C VAL A 60 -7.45 -8.79 19.00
N ARG A 61 -6.88 -7.62 18.67
CA ARG A 61 -5.47 -7.48 18.31
C ARG A 61 -4.80 -6.35 19.11
N PRO A 62 -3.49 -6.44 19.38
CA PRO A 62 -2.80 -5.41 20.16
C PRO A 62 -2.93 -4.03 19.49
N THR A 63 -3.02 -2.98 20.31
CA THR A 63 -3.20 -1.57 19.91
C THR A 63 -2.26 -1.12 18.78
N ARG A 64 -1.08 -1.73 18.66
CA ARG A 64 -0.13 -1.51 17.55
C ARG A 64 -0.72 -1.75 16.16
N PHE A 65 -1.79 -2.54 16.02
CA PHE A 65 -2.42 -2.84 14.74
C PHE A 65 -3.63 -1.95 14.42
N TRP A 66 -3.92 -0.95 15.24
CA TRP A 66 -5.12 -0.11 15.08
C TRP A 66 -5.16 0.64 13.75
N GLY A 67 -4.00 1.04 13.22
CA GLY A 67 -3.91 1.84 11.99
C GLY A 67 -3.63 1.06 10.71
N VAL A 68 -3.41 -0.26 10.76
CA VAL A 68 -2.87 -1.01 9.61
C VAL A 68 -3.74 -0.97 8.36
N TYR A 69 -5.06 -0.80 8.55
CA TYR A 69 -6.02 -0.66 7.45
C TYR A 69 -5.83 0.64 6.66
N THR A 70 -5.10 1.63 7.20
CA THR A 70 -4.78 2.87 6.48
C THR A 70 -4.02 2.59 5.18
N LYS A 71 -3.31 1.45 5.09
CA LYS A 71 -2.70 0.96 3.85
C LYS A 71 -3.70 0.91 2.69
N LEU A 72 -4.97 0.58 2.94
CA LEU A 72 -6.03 0.50 1.93
C LEU A 72 -6.31 1.85 1.24
N LYS A 73 -5.88 2.97 1.81
CA LYS A 73 -6.08 4.29 1.19
C LYS A 73 -5.32 4.47 -0.12
N ILE A 74 -4.32 3.64 -0.42
CA ILE A 74 -3.65 3.66 -1.72
C ILE A 74 -4.62 3.38 -2.88
N PHE A 75 -5.67 2.60 -2.63
CA PHE A 75 -6.71 2.32 -3.62
C PHE A 75 -7.57 3.55 -3.93
N ASN A 76 -7.55 4.59 -3.07
CA ASN A 76 -8.27 5.83 -3.31
C ASN A 76 -7.41 7.00 -3.82
N MET A 77 -6.15 6.77 -4.15
CA MET A 77 -5.27 7.82 -4.66
C MET A 77 -5.51 8.06 -6.17
N THR A 78 -6.76 8.35 -6.54
CA THR A 78 -7.26 8.43 -7.94
C THR A 78 -6.65 9.57 -8.77
N ASN A 79 -5.94 10.49 -8.12
CA ASN A 79 -5.11 11.49 -8.79
C ASN A 79 -3.82 10.91 -9.41
N TYR A 80 -3.53 9.63 -9.19
CA TYR A 80 -2.45 8.90 -9.84
C TYR A 80 -3.00 7.77 -10.69
N ARG A 81 -2.35 7.54 -11.83
CA ARG A 81 -2.69 6.41 -12.71
C ARG A 81 -2.24 5.09 -12.10
N LYS A 82 -1.11 5.10 -11.40
CA LYS A 82 -0.49 3.92 -10.81
C LYS A 82 0.27 4.29 -9.55
N VAL A 83 0.15 3.42 -8.55
CA VAL A 83 0.81 3.54 -7.25
C VAL A 83 1.58 2.25 -7.00
N VAL A 84 2.89 2.36 -6.81
CA VAL A 84 3.72 1.30 -6.25
C VAL A 84 3.85 1.58 -4.76
N TYR A 85 3.27 0.71 -3.96
CA TYR A 85 3.31 0.73 -2.51
C TYR A 85 4.46 -0.13 -2.00
N LEU A 86 5.18 0.41 -1.04
CA LEU A 86 6.28 -0.24 -0.34
C LEU A 86 6.07 -0.05 1.17
N ASP A 87 6.14 -1.15 1.94
CA ASP A 87 6.14 -1.07 3.40
C ASP A 87 7.41 -0.35 3.89
N ALA A 88 7.29 0.25 5.07
CA ALA A 88 8.34 1.02 5.75
C ALA A 88 9.67 0.29 5.94
N ASP A 89 9.61 -1.04 5.99
CA ASP A 89 10.70 -1.97 6.25
C ASP A 89 11.27 -2.58 4.96
N THR A 90 10.91 -2.02 3.80
CA THR A 90 11.45 -2.42 2.51
C THR A 90 12.60 -1.52 2.08
N ILE A 91 13.60 -2.10 1.41
CA ILE A 91 14.72 -1.37 0.81
C ILE A 91 14.76 -1.64 -0.70
N VAL A 92 14.85 -0.56 -1.47
CA VAL A 92 14.95 -0.63 -2.93
C VAL A 92 16.43 -0.72 -3.31
N VAL A 93 16.86 -1.89 -3.79
CA VAL A 93 18.26 -2.16 -4.17
C VAL A 93 18.52 -2.04 -5.68
N LYS A 94 17.46 -1.98 -6.49
CA LYS A 94 17.49 -1.85 -7.95
C LYS A 94 16.32 -1.00 -8.41
N SER A 95 16.37 -0.54 -9.67
CA SER A 95 15.25 0.15 -10.31
C SER A 95 13.95 -0.66 -10.20
N VAL A 96 12.87 0.00 -9.78
CA VAL A 96 11.51 -0.55 -9.67
C VAL A 96 10.59 -0.08 -10.79
N GLU A 97 11.16 0.47 -11.86
CA GLU A 97 10.40 1.09 -12.94
C GLU A 97 9.49 0.11 -13.67
N ASP A 98 9.94 -1.14 -13.80
CA ASP A 98 9.17 -2.20 -14.43
C ASP A 98 7.87 -2.52 -13.68
N LEU A 99 7.80 -2.29 -12.36
CA LEU A 99 6.57 -2.49 -11.60
C LEU A 99 5.42 -1.60 -12.11
N PHE A 100 5.72 -0.44 -12.71
CA PHE A 100 4.70 0.42 -13.30
C PHE A 100 4.07 -0.16 -14.58
N LYS A 101 4.63 -1.23 -15.15
CA LYS A 101 4.06 -1.95 -16.30
C LYS A 101 3.02 -3.01 -15.90
N CYS A 102 2.96 -3.39 -14.62
CA CYS A 102 1.88 -4.24 -14.10
C CYS A 102 0.51 -3.64 -14.48
N SER A 103 -0.53 -4.46 -14.67
CA SER A 103 -1.88 -3.98 -14.98
C SER A 103 -2.58 -3.36 -13.75
N LYS A 104 -3.72 -3.92 -13.31
CA LYS A 104 -4.61 -3.32 -12.30
C LYS A 104 -4.12 -3.53 -10.87
N PHE A 105 -3.63 -4.73 -10.57
CA PHE A 105 -3.15 -5.11 -9.25
C PHE A 105 -2.02 -6.13 -9.38
N CYS A 106 -0.88 -5.87 -8.77
CA CYS A 106 0.18 -6.86 -8.56
C CYS A 106 0.63 -6.83 -7.10
N ALA A 107 1.05 -7.98 -6.60
CA ALA A 107 1.68 -8.12 -5.30
C ALA A 107 2.71 -9.24 -5.36
N ASN A 108 3.54 -9.35 -4.33
CA ASN A 108 4.48 -10.48 -4.24
C ASN A 108 3.76 -11.74 -3.75
N LEU A 109 4.02 -12.90 -4.36
CA LEU A 109 3.50 -14.19 -3.89
C LEU A 109 4.44 -14.75 -2.83
N LYS A 110 3.95 -14.94 -1.60
CA LYS A 110 4.68 -15.56 -0.49
C LYS A 110 4.21 -17.01 -0.32
N HIS A 111 5.14 -17.97 -0.38
CA HIS A 111 4.87 -19.40 -0.20
C HIS A 111 3.62 -19.88 -0.96
N SER A 112 3.68 -19.77 -2.29
CA SER A 112 2.80 -20.39 -3.30
C SER A 112 1.29 -20.11 -3.24
N GLU A 113 0.72 -19.59 -2.16
CA GLU A 113 -0.75 -19.47 -2.04
C GLU A 113 -1.25 -18.15 -1.43
N ARG A 114 -0.36 -17.24 -1.02
CA ARG A 114 -0.78 -15.98 -0.38
C ARG A 114 -0.02 -14.78 -0.88
N LEU A 115 -0.74 -13.68 -1.08
CA LEU A 115 -0.10 -12.40 -1.37
C LEU A 115 0.60 -11.86 -0.13
N ASN A 116 1.70 -11.16 -0.36
CA ASN A 116 2.40 -10.32 0.59
C ASN A 116 2.05 -8.85 0.27
N SER A 117 1.45 -8.15 1.24
CA SER A 117 1.00 -6.76 1.08
C SER A 117 2.09 -5.71 1.35
N GLY A 118 3.35 -6.13 1.46
CA GLY A 118 4.50 -5.23 1.69
C GLY A 118 5.09 -4.62 0.42
N VAL A 119 4.82 -5.21 -0.74
CA VAL A 119 5.10 -4.61 -2.05
C VAL A 119 3.88 -4.85 -2.93
N MET A 120 3.24 -3.78 -3.36
CA MET A 120 2.05 -3.85 -4.21
C MET A 120 2.09 -2.80 -5.32
N VAL A 121 1.48 -3.12 -6.44
CA VAL A 121 1.15 -2.17 -7.50
C VAL A 121 -0.36 -2.10 -7.60
N VAL A 122 -0.90 -0.88 -7.57
CA VAL A 122 -2.34 -0.64 -7.69
C VAL A 122 -2.60 0.40 -8.77
N GLU A 123 -3.62 0.18 -9.58
CA GLU A 123 -4.32 1.24 -10.30
C GLU A 123 -5.45 1.75 -9.38
N PRO A 124 -5.31 2.94 -8.78
CA PRO A 124 -6.29 3.43 -7.81
C PRO A 124 -7.68 3.57 -8.44
N SER A 125 -8.70 3.18 -7.69
CA SER A 125 -10.10 3.21 -8.11
C SER A 125 -10.99 3.44 -6.89
N GLU A 126 -11.69 4.57 -6.87
CA GLU A 126 -12.68 4.90 -5.84
C GLU A 126 -13.71 3.77 -5.69
N ARG A 127 -14.12 3.13 -6.80
CA ARG A 127 -15.05 1.99 -6.77
C ARG A 127 -14.48 0.80 -5.99
N VAL A 128 -13.22 0.44 -6.22
CA VAL A 128 -12.55 -0.65 -5.50
C VAL A 128 -12.37 -0.28 -4.03
N PHE A 129 -11.97 0.96 -3.75
CA PHE A 129 -11.81 1.44 -2.38
C PHE A 129 -13.12 1.41 -1.59
N GLN A 130 -14.23 1.90 -2.15
CA GLN A 130 -15.54 1.87 -1.49
C GLN A 130 -16.04 0.44 -1.26
N ASP A 131 -15.82 -0.46 -2.22
CA ASP A 131 -16.13 -1.88 -2.05
C ASP A 131 -15.29 -2.52 -0.92
N MET A 132 -14.00 -2.17 -0.81
CA MET A 132 -13.18 -2.57 0.34
C MET A 132 -13.73 -2.01 1.65
N MET A 133 -14.10 -0.72 1.70
CA MET A 133 -14.67 -0.09 2.90
C MET A 133 -15.99 -0.72 3.34
N GLY A 134 -16.82 -1.20 2.40
CA GLY A 134 -18.03 -1.97 2.73
C GLY A 134 -17.73 -3.37 3.31
N LYS A 135 -16.52 -3.89 3.10
CA LYS A 135 -16.10 -5.24 3.50
C LYS A 135 -15.18 -5.26 4.70
N VAL A 136 -14.56 -4.16 5.12
CA VAL A 136 -13.58 -4.16 6.22
C VAL A 136 -14.12 -4.75 7.53
N THR A 137 -15.42 -4.63 7.79
CA THR A 137 -16.07 -5.17 9.00
C THR A 137 -16.63 -6.58 8.85
N THR A 138 -16.86 -7.04 7.61
CA THR A 138 -17.58 -8.29 7.31
C THR A 138 -16.69 -9.37 6.72
N LEU A 139 -15.64 -8.98 6.00
CA LEU A 139 -14.68 -9.89 5.39
C LEU A 139 -13.60 -10.26 6.41
N GLU A 140 -13.46 -11.55 6.67
CA GLU A 140 -12.50 -12.05 7.64
C GLU A 140 -11.05 -11.75 7.22
N SER A 141 -10.25 -11.27 8.16
CA SER A 141 -8.80 -11.16 8.00
C SER A 141 -8.11 -12.15 8.93
N TYR A 142 -7.52 -13.22 8.39
CA TYR A 142 -6.85 -14.25 9.20
C TYR A 142 -5.65 -13.71 10.00
N THR A 143 -5.04 -12.60 9.55
CA THR A 143 -3.99 -11.89 10.32
C THR A 143 -4.56 -10.84 11.27
N GLY A 144 -5.85 -10.51 11.16
CA GLY A 144 -6.48 -9.36 11.81
C GLY A 144 -5.99 -8.00 11.31
N GLY A 145 -5.23 -7.97 10.20
CA GLY A 145 -4.63 -6.77 9.60
C GLY A 145 -4.91 -6.64 8.11
N ASP A 146 -4.18 -5.75 7.43
CA ASP A 146 -4.28 -5.50 5.99
C ASP A 146 -3.89 -6.74 5.16
N GLN A 147 -2.84 -7.47 5.54
CA GLN A 147 -2.38 -8.63 4.78
C GLN A 147 -3.46 -9.71 4.68
N GLY A 148 -4.10 -10.05 5.80
CA GLY A 148 -5.17 -11.05 5.81
C GLY A 148 -6.41 -10.57 5.05
N PHE A 149 -6.78 -9.30 5.23
CA PHE A 149 -7.91 -8.70 4.52
C PHE A 149 -7.70 -8.73 3.00
N LEU A 150 -6.52 -8.32 2.53
CA LEU A 150 -6.20 -8.29 1.11
C LEU A 150 -6.15 -9.70 0.49
N ASN A 151 -5.66 -10.70 1.23
CA ASN A 151 -5.71 -12.10 0.79
C ASN A 151 -7.16 -12.60 0.66
N SER A 152 -8.04 -12.24 1.59
CA SER A 152 -9.46 -12.58 1.51
C SER A 152 -10.17 -11.83 0.38
N TYR A 153 -9.81 -10.55 0.17
CA TYR A 153 -10.42 -9.70 -0.85
C TYR A 153 -10.02 -10.11 -2.28
N TYR A 154 -8.74 -10.46 -2.45
CA TYR A 154 -8.18 -11.02 -3.68
C TYR A 154 -7.96 -12.53 -3.52
N SER A 155 -9.02 -13.28 -3.21
CA SER A 155 -8.95 -14.72 -2.95
C SER A 155 -8.43 -15.54 -4.14
N ASP A 156 -8.62 -15.05 -5.36
CA ASP A 156 -8.15 -15.68 -6.60
C ASP A 156 -6.71 -15.28 -6.98
N PHE A 157 -6.02 -14.48 -6.14
CA PHE A 157 -4.64 -14.06 -6.40
C PHE A 157 -3.66 -15.21 -6.68
N PRO A 158 -3.75 -16.39 -6.04
CA PRO A 158 -2.86 -17.51 -6.35
C PRO A 158 -2.96 -18.02 -7.80
N ASN A 159 -4.10 -17.81 -8.45
CA ASN A 159 -4.33 -18.17 -9.85
C ASN A 159 -3.98 -17.05 -10.84
N ALA A 160 -3.53 -15.89 -10.34
CA ALA A 160 -3.18 -14.76 -11.18
C ALA A 160 -1.95 -15.06 -12.05
N HIS A 161 -1.90 -14.43 -13.22
CA HIS A 161 -0.73 -14.50 -14.09
C HIS A 161 0.50 -13.91 -13.41
N VAL A 162 1.63 -14.61 -13.53
CA VAL A 162 2.93 -14.08 -13.11
C VAL A 162 3.26 -12.85 -13.94
N PHE A 163 3.62 -11.76 -13.25
CA PHE A 163 4.03 -10.53 -13.90
C PHE A 163 5.38 -10.73 -14.60
N ASP A 164 5.40 -10.55 -15.91
CA ASP A 164 6.61 -10.49 -16.74
C ASP A 164 6.76 -9.09 -17.36
N PRO A 165 7.77 -8.30 -16.97
CA PRO A 165 7.96 -6.94 -17.47
C PRO A 165 8.45 -6.86 -18.92
N THR A 166 8.83 -8.00 -19.52
CA THR A 166 9.28 -8.11 -20.92
C THR A 166 8.11 -8.38 -21.88
N TYR A 167 7.01 -8.95 -21.37
CA TYR A 167 5.81 -9.21 -22.16
C TYR A 167 4.91 -7.96 -22.19
N HIS A 168 4.96 -7.22 -23.29
CA HIS A 168 3.93 -6.24 -23.61
C HIS A 168 2.66 -6.97 -24.04
N GLN A 169 1.81 -7.37 -23.09
CA GLN A 169 0.43 -7.73 -23.42
C GLN A 169 -0.21 -6.49 -24.06
N ARG A 170 -0.39 -6.53 -25.38
CA ARG A 170 -1.29 -5.60 -26.08
C ARG A 170 -2.68 -5.88 -25.53
N CYS A 171 -3.15 -5.01 -24.64
CA CYS A 171 -4.55 -4.95 -24.25
C CYS A 171 -5.41 -4.55 -25.46
#